data_AF-A0A8T3WZ97-F1
#
_entry.id   AF-A0A8T3WZ97-F1
#
_cell.length_a   1.000
_cell.length_b   1.000
_cell.length_c   1.000
_cell.angle_alpha   90.00
_cell.angle_beta   90.00
_cell.angle_gamma   90.00
#
_symmetry.space_group_name_H-M   'P 1'
#
loop_
_entity.id
_entity.type
_entity.pdbx_description
1 polymer ?
#
loop_
_entity_poly.entity_id
_entity_poly.type
_entity_poly.pdbx_seq_one_letter_code
_entity_poly.pdbx_strand_id
1 'polypeptide(L)' 'METISRVKKVGGSLVVRIPKDLAKEENIREGQIVKIEIKKVPVSGFGILKGIGPFTAEDELDTHE' A
#
# COMPACT_ATOMS: atom_id res chain seq x y z
N MET A 1 1.37 -17.94 6.77
CA MET A 1 0.12 -17.21 6.42
C MET A 1 0.48 -15.87 5.77
N GLU A 2 -0.28 -15.37 4.78
CA GLU A 2 -0.02 -14.04 4.19
C GLU A 2 -0.88 -12.96 4.88
N THR A 3 -0.28 -11.83 5.24
CA THR A 3 -1.00 -10.69 5.83
C THR A 3 -0.62 -9.40 5.11
N ILE A 4 -1.60 -8.52 4.90
CA ILE A 4 -1.37 -7.19 4.32
C ILE A 4 -1.31 -6.19 5.47
N SER A 5 -0.17 -5.49 5.58
CA SER A 5 0.05 -4.50 6.62
C SER A 5 0.50 -3.17 6.05
N ARG A 6 0.01 -2.08 6.65
CA ARG A 6 0.40 -0.72 6.26
C ARG A 6 1.79 -0.41 6.79
N VAL A 7 2.67 0.00 5.89
CA VAL A 7 4.02 0.48 6.23
C VAL A 7 3.91 1.88 6.85
N LYS A 8 4.67 2.13 7.92
CA LYS A 8 4.77 3.44 8.56
C LYS A 8 6.21 3.94 8.54
N LYS A 9 6.41 5.26 8.42
CA LYS A 9 7.72 5.89 8.62
C LYS A 9 7.91 6.20 10.10
N VAL A 10 9.04 5.77 10.65
CA VAL A 10 9.46 6.10 12.02
C VAL A 10 10.93 6.51 11.96
N GLY A 11 11.20 7.79 12.19
CA GLY A 11 12.53 8.37 12.00
C GLY A 11 13.01 8.22 10.54
N GLY A 12 14.21 7.65 10.38
CA GLY A 12 14.82 7.35 9.08
C GLY A 12 14.42 6.00 8.47
N SER A 13 13.56 5.23 9.14
CA SER A 13 13.25 3.84 8.78
C SER A 13 11.78 3.62 8.48
N LEU A 14 11.50 2.55 7.74
CA LEU A 14 10.15 2.03 7.54
C LEU A 14 9.90 0.86 8.49
N VAL A 15 8.73 0.87 9.13
CA VAL A 15 8.30 -0.13 10.09
C VAL A 15 6.99 -0.74 9.62
N VAL A 16 6.91 -2.07 9.69
CA VAL A 16 5.68 -2.84 9.47
C VAL A 16 5.25 -3.44 10.80
N ARG A 17 3.98 -3.32 11.14
CA ARG A 17 3.42 -3.95 12.34
C ARG A 17 3.09 -5.40 12.02
N ILE A 18 3.61 -6.33 12.81
CA ILE A 18 3.18 -7.72 12.79
C ILE A 18 1.91 -7.82 13.66
N PRO A 19 0.76 -8.28 13.13
CA PRO A 19 -0.45 -8.49 13.93
C PRO A 19 -0.22 -9.49 15.08
N LYS A 20 -0.92 -9.31 16.20
CA LYS A 20 -0.74 -10.13 17.41
C LYS A 20 -1.00 -11.61 17.15
N ASP A 21 -1.98 -11.92 16.33
CA ASP A 21 -2.38 -13.31 16.05
C ASP A 21 -1.28 -14.03 15.27
N LEU A 22 -0.74 -13.37 14.23
CA LEU A 22 0.40 -13.88 13.45
C LEU A 22 1.67 -14.00 14.30
N ALA A 23 1.95 -13.01 15.16
CA ALA A 23 3.11 -13.05 16.04
C ALA A 23 3.04 -14.24 17.02
N LYS A 24 1.84 -14.58 17.52
CA LYS A 24 1.63 -15.74 18.40
C LYS A 24 1.79 -17.07 17.65
N GLU A 25 1.19 -17.18 16.48
CA GLU A 25 1.22 -18.40 15.67
C GLU A 25 2.63 -18.74 15.22
N GLU A 26 3.38 -17.73 14.74
CA GLU A 26 4.77 -17.88 14.31
C GLU A 26 5.78 -17.76 15.48
N ASN A 27 5.30 -17.64 16.72
CA ASN A 27 6.08 -17.49 17.96
C ASN A 27 7.19 -16.42 17.85
N ILE A 28 6.90 -15.30 17.18
CA ILE A 28 7.81 -14.18 16.98
C ILE A 28 7.87 -13.37 18.26
N ARG A 29 9.10 -13.10 18.73
CA ARG A 29 9.37 -12.33 19.95
C ARG A 29 10.15 -11.07 19.66
N GLU A 30 10.08 -10.12 20.59
CA GLU A 30 10.89 -8.90 20.52
C GLU A 30 12.39 -9.25 20.51
N GLY A 31 13.17 -8.55 19.68
CA GLY A 31 14.62 -8.77 19.53
C GLY A 31 15.01 -9.94 18.63
N GLN A 32 14.05 -10.70 18.11
CA GLN A 32 14.34 -11.78 17.17
C GLN A 32 14.65 -11.24 15.77
N ILE A 33 15.70 -11.77 15.15
CA ILE A 33 16.03 -11.48 13.75
C ILE A 33 15.15 -12.37 12.87
N VAL A 34 14.44 -11.76 11.93
CA VAL A 34 13.54 -12.45 11.00
C VAL A 34 13.88 -12.06 9.57
N LYS A 35 13.70 -13.01 8.63
CA LYS A 35 13.78 -12.72 7.19
C LYS A 35 12.42 -12.17 6.73
N ILE A 36 12.45 -11.05 6.02
CA ILE A 36 11.24 -10.41 5.48
C ILE A 36 11.27 -10.52 3.96
N GLU A 37 10.19 -11.02 3.36
CA GLU A 37 9.93 -10.95 1.92
C GLU A 37 8.90 -9.84 1.67
N ILE A 38 9.20 -8.89 0.78
CA ILE A 38 8.36 -7.73 0.51
C ILE A 38 7.68 -7.89 -0.85
N LYS A 39 6.34 -7.97 -0.84
CA LYS A 39 5.51 -7.92 -2.06
C LYS A 39 4.64 -6.67 -2.02
N LYS A 40 4.72 -5.83 -3.04
CA LYS A 40 3.85 -4.65 -3.16
C LYS A 40 2.45 -5.11 -3.57
N VAL A 41 1.45 -4.74 -2.78
CA VAL A 41 0.04 -4.97 -3.15
C VAL A 41 -0.31 -3.96 -4.26
N PRO A 42 -0.80 -4.41 -5.42
CA PRO A 42 -1.26 -3.50 -6.45
C PRO A 42 -2.42 -2.66 -5.92
N VAL A 43 -2.40 -1.36 -6.17
CA VAL A 43 -3.52 -0.49 -5.84
C VAL A 43 -4.68 -0.90 -6.76
N SER A 44 -5.84 -1.19 -6.19
CA SER A 44 -7.02 -1.51 -6.98
C SER A 44 -7.41 -0.29 -7.84
N GLY A 45 -7.67 -0.55 -9.13
CA GLY A 45 -8.22 0.42 -10.09
C GLY A 45 -9.54 1.06 -9.66
N PHE A 46 -10.19 0.47 -8.67
CA PHE A 46 -11.52 0.83 -8.23
C PHE A 46 -11.53 2.19 -7.51
N GLY A 47 -12.05 3.20 -8.19
CA GLY A 47 -12.22 4.54 -7.64
C GLY A 47 -11.01 5.47 -7.77
N ILE A 48 -9.98 5.13 -8.56
CA ILE A 48 -8.88 6.07 -8.84
C ILE A 48 -9.39 7.30 -9.59
N LEU A 49 -10.40 7.12 -10.45
CA LEU A 49 -11.07 8.18 -11.22
C LEU A 49 -12.28 8.75 -10.44
N LYS A 50 -12.45 8.44 -9.15
CA LYS A 50 -13.59 8.93 -8.36
C LYS A 50 -13.45 10.44 -8.17
N GLY A 51 -14.31 11.20 -8.85
CA GLY A 51 -14.28 12.66 -8.86
C GLY A 51 -13.98 13.26 -10.24
N ILE A 52 -13.64 12.44 -11.23
CA ILE A 52 -13.61 12.88 -12.63
C ILE A 52 -15.06 12.93 -13.13
N GLY A 53 -15.49 14.12 -13.55
CA GLY A 53 -16.80 14.36 -14.14
C GLY A 53 -16.88 13.88 -15.60
N PRO A 54 -18.05 13.97 -16.24
CA PRO A 54 -18.17 13.76 -17.68
C PRO A 54 -17.24 14.72 -18.42
N PHE A 55 -16.63 14.25 -19.50
CA PHE A 55 -15.81 15.06 -20.39
C PHE A 55 -16.65 16.23 -20.95
N THR A 56 -16.12 17.44 -20.83
CA THR A 56 -16.74 18.68 -21.30
C THR A 56 -16.01 19.23 -22.52
N ALA A 57 -16.63 20.18 -23.22
CA ALA A 57 -15.97 20.87 -24.34
C ALA A 57 -14.71 21.64 -23.91
N GLU A 58 -14.59 21.97 -22.62
CA GLU A 58 -13.41 22.62 -22.05
C GLU A 58 -12.22 21.65 -21.88
N ASP A 59 -12.48 20.34 -21.89
CA ASP A 59 -11.47 19.29 -21.81
C ASP A 59 -10.92 18.88 -23.19
N GLU A 60 -11.46 19.45 -24.28
CA GLU A 60 -11.05 19.18 -25.65
C GLU A 60 -9.64 19.74 -25.91
N LEU A 61 -8.71 18.87 -26.31
CA LEU A 61 -7.35 19.28 -26.66
C LEU A 61 -7.38 19.91 -28.05
N ASP A 62 -7.33 21.24 -28.10
CA ASP A 62 -7.10 21.99 -29.35
C ASP A 62 -5.65 21.80 -29.82
N THR A 63 -5.35 20.63 -30.39
CA THR A 63 -4.11 20.40 -31.14
C THR A 63 -4.42 20.45 -32.63
N HIS A 64 -4.48 21.66 -33.15
CA HIS A 64 -4.38 21.94 -34.57
C HIS A 64 -3.16 22.85 -34.82
N GLU A 65 -1.99 22.22 -34.96
CA GLU A 65 -0.87 22.66 -35.81
C GLU A 65 -0.47 21.50 -36.74
#